data_AF-A0AAQ3MR14-F1
#
_entry.id   AF-A0AAQ3MR14-F1
#
_cell.length_a   1.000
_cell.length_b   1.000
_cell.length_c   1.000
_cell.angle_alpha   90.00
_cell.angle_beta   90.00
_cell.angle_gamma   90.00
#
_symmetry.space_group_name_H-M   'P 1'
#
loop_
_entity.id
_entity.type
_entity.pdbx_description
1 polymer ?
#
loop_
_entity_poly.entity_id
_entity_poly.type
_entity_poly.pdbx_seq_one_letter_code
_entity_poly.pdbx_strand_id
1 'polypeptide(L)'
;MGFIKQGNSYVHPEDATGGQADEDENADIHMPEPTNVAGPSQVNEEYSLESLSRKMSEMARLQHEMMAIQNTRHEEICTHLKSLDDRISGLERRFDSDDSDDSDEF
;
A
#
# COMPACT_ATOMS: atom_id res chain seq x y z
N MET A 1 -0.29 -10.57 25.00
CA MET A 1 -1.34 -9.85 24.26
C MET A 1 -2.31 -10.90 23.74
N GLY A 2 -3.50 -10.97 24.30
CA GLY A 2 -4.48 -12.03 23.99
C GLY A 2 -5.89 -11.48 24.09
N PHE A 3 -6.83 -12.12 23.39
CA PHE A 3 -8.21 -11.68 23.28
C PHE A 3 -9.10 -12.33 24.35
N ILE A 4 -10.17 -11.65 24.75
CA ILE A 4 -11.19 -12.12 25.68
C ILE A 4 -12.48 -12.45 24.90
N LYS A 5 -13.13 -13.56 25.23
CA LYS A 5 -14.40 -13.95 24.60
C LYS A 5 -15.57 -13.15 25.20
N GLN A 6 -16.30 -12.42 24.36
CA GLN A 6 -17.54 -11.70 24.70
C GLN A 6 -18.66 -12.19 23.79
N GLY A 7 -19.56 -13.01 24.34
CA GLY A 7 -20.57 -13.72 23.53
C GLY A 7 -19.92 -14.64 22.49
N ASN A 8 -20.17 -14.38 21.20
CA ASN A 8 -19.64 -15.15 20.07
C ASN A 8 -18.38 -14.53 19.42
N SER A 9 -17.87 -13.42 19.96
CA SER A 9 -16.71 -12.70 19.41
C SER A 9 -15.54 -12.66 20.39
N TYR A 10 -14.33 -12.45 19.88
CA TYR A 10 -13.12 -12.24 20.66
C TYR A 10 -12.68 -10.78 20.54
N VAL A 11 -12.54 -10.10 21.67
CA VAL A 11 -12.21 -8.67 21.76
C VAL A 11 -10.91 -8.45 22.51
N HIS A 12 -10.24 -7.33 22.23
CA HIS A 12 -9.05 -6.95 22.98
C HIS A 12 -9.42 -6.51 24.42
N PRO A 13 -8.59 -6.80 25.43
CA PRO A 13 -8.92 -6.54 26.83
C PRO A 13 -9.10 -5.05 27.13
N GLU A 14 -8.41 -4.18 26.38
CA GLU A 14 -8.58 -2.73 26.42
C GLU A 14 -9.95 -2.24 25.94
N ASP A 15 -10.67 -3.02 25.12
CA ASP A 15 -11.99 -2.66 24.57
C ASP A 15 -13.15 -3.25 25.40
N ALA A 16 -12.83 -4.06 26.42
CA ALA A 16 -13.80 -4.76 27.26
C ALA A 16 -14.24 -3.89 28.47
N THR A 17 -14.72 -2.67 28.22
CA THR A 17 -15.35 -1.84 29.28
C THR A 17 -16.87 -1.90 29.19
N GLY A 18 -17.46 -2.40 30.28
CA GLY A 18 -18.83 -2.86 30.41
C GLY A 18 -19.93 -1.82 30.17
N GLY A 19 -21.04 -2.35 29.67
CA GLY A 19 -22.36 -1.75 29.68
C GLY A 19 -23.40 -2.86 29.68
N GLN A 20 -23.54 -3.57 30.80
CA GLN A 20 -24.82 -4.19 31.13
C GLN A 20 -25.75 -3.04 31.51
N ALA A 21 -26.72 -2.76 30.63
CA ALA A 21 -28.01 -2.22 31.02
C ALA A 21 -29.03 -3.13 30.33
N ASP A 22 -29.68 -3.94 31.15
CA ASP A 22 -30.86 -4.72 30.83
C ASP A 22 -32.02 -3.79 30.39
N GLU A 23 -33.08 -4.41 29.87
CA GLU A 23 -34.40 -3.83 29.54
C GLU A 23 -34.57 -3.30 28.10
N ASP A 24 -34.84 -4.22 27.16
CA ASP A 24 -36.11 -4.09 26.47
C ASP A 24 -36.73 -5.48 26.26
N GLU A 25 -37.91 -5.60 26.82
CA GLU A 25 -38.73 -6.78 26.92
C GLU A 25 -39.51 -6.93 25.60
N ASN A 26 -39.60 -8.16 25.11
CA ASN A 26 -40.78 -8.60 24.35
C ASN A 26 -41.05 -7.91 22.99
N ALA A 27 -40.16 -8.12 22.02
CA ALA A 27 -40.60 -8.29 20.64
C ALA A 27 -40.51 -9.78 20.29
N ASP A 28 -41.65 -10.46 20.29
CA ASP A 28 -41.79 -11.82 19.77
C ASP A 28 -41.59 -11.80 18.24
N ILE A 29 -40.32 -11.69 17.83
CA ILE A 29 -39.92 -11.78 16.43
C ILE A 29 -39.79 -13.27 16.15
N HIS A 30 -40.86 -13.85 15.57
CA HIS A 30 -40.80 -15.19 14.99
C HIS A 30 -39.68 -15.23 13.94
N MET A 31 -38.51 -15.71 14.33
CA MET A 31 -37.39 -15.94 13.42
C MET A 31 -37.83 -17.02 12.42
N PRO A 32 -37.85 -16.75 11.11
CA PRO A 32 -38.13 -17.80 10.14
C PRO A 32 -37.04 -18.87 10.26
N GLU A 33 -37.45 -20.14 10.27
CA GLU A 33 -36.55 -21.29 10.26
C GLU A 33 -35.46 -21.09 9.19
N PRO A 34 -34.17 -21.27 9.53
CA PRO A 34 -33.08 -21.07 8.59
C PRO A 34 -33.27 -22.04 7.43
N THR A 35 -33.80 -21.53 6.31
CA THR A 35 -33.86 -22.31 5.09
C THR A 35 -32.42 -22.48 4.64
N ASN A 36 -31.85 -23.65 4.92
CA ASN A 36 -30.59 -24.10 4.33
C ASN A 36 -30.79 -24.25 2.82
N VAL A 37 -30.89 -23.13 2.10
CA VAL A 37 -30.63 -23.11 0.67
C VAL A 37 -29.12 -23.17 0.54
N ALA A 38 -28.58 -24.38 0.67
CA ALA A 38 -27.31 -24.71 0.05
C ALA A 38 -27.52 -24.66 -1.47
N GLY A 39 -27.64 -23.44 -2.01
CA GLY A 39 -27.45 -23.24 -3.44
C GLY A 39 -26.05 -23.75 -3.79
N PRO A 40 -25.85 -24.40 -4.94
CA PRO A 40 -24.52 -24.82 -5.33
C PRO A 40 -23.65 -23.57 -5.43
N SER A 41 -22.73 -23.40 -4.48
CA SER A 41 -21.62 -22.45 -4.60
C SER A 41 -20.64 -23.07 -5.60
N GLN A 42 -21.02 -23.07 -6.88
CA GLN A 42 -20.08 -23.33 -7.96
C GLN A 42 -19.39 -22.01 -8.29
N VAL A 43 -18.42 -21.65 -7.47
CA VAL A 43 -17.24 -20.98 -8.00
C VAL A 43 -16.32 -22.10 -8.47
N ASN A 44 -16.63 -22.69 -9.63
CA ASN A 44 -15.73 -23.64 -10.27
C ASN A 44 -14.59 -22.82 -10.88
N GLU A 45 -13.63 -22.40 -10.04
CA GLU A 45 -12.32 -21.97 -10.54
C GLU A 45 -11.67 -23.23 -11.12
N GLU A 46 -11.84 -23.45 -12.42
CA GLU A 46 -11.10 -24.47 -13.13
C GLU A 46 -9.63 -24.07 -13.12
N TYR A 47 -8.90 -24.54 -12.10
CA TYR A 47 -7.45 -24.45 -12.02
C TYR A 47 -6.82 -25.35 -13.11
N SER A 48 -6.90 -24.91 -14.37
CA SER A 48 -6.17 -25.51 -15.48
C SER A 48 -4.72 -25.00 -15.49
N LEU A 49 -3.78 -25.91 -15.75
CA LEU A 49 -2.38 -25.58 -15.98
C LEU A 49 -2.20 -24.56 -17.13
N GLU A 50 -3.08 -24.57 -18.15
CA GLU A 50 -3.04 -23.56 -19.21
C GLU A 50 -3.43 -22.16 -18.71
N SER A 51 -4.40 -22.07 -17.79
CA SER A 51 -4.80 -20.81 -17.16
C SER A 51 -3.67 -20.25 -16.29
N LEU A 52 -3.02 -21.13 -15.50
CA LEU A 52 -1.86 -20.76 -14.69
C LEU A 52 -0.67 -20.32 -15.56
N SER A 53 -0.37 -21.03 -16.64
CA SER A 53 0.68 -20.69 -17.59
C SER A 53 0.45 -19.33 -18.25
N ARG A 54 -0.78 -19.05 -18.67
CA ARG A 54 -1.18 -17.74 -19.21
C ARG A 54 -0.99 -16.64 -18.18
N LYS A 55 -1.48 -16.84 -16.95
CA LYS A 55 -1.35 -15.87 -15.86
C LYS A 55 0.11 -15.58 -15.52
N MET A 56 0.98 -16.60 -15.48
CA MET A 56 2.42 -16.41 -15.28
C MET A 56 3.06 -15.59 -16.40
N SER A 57 2.66 -15.84 -17.65
CA SER A 57 3.17 -15.09 -18.81
C SER A 57 2.74 -13.63 -18.78
N GLU A 58 1.49 -13.36 -18.39
CA GLU A 58 0.97 -12.00 -18.20
C GLU A 58 1.66 -11.28 -17.05
N MET A 59 1.91 -11.95 -15.92
CA MET A 59 2.66 -11.39 -14.81
C MET A 59 4.10 -11.05 -15.20
N ALA A 60 4.78 -11.93 -15.95
CA ALA A 60 6.13 -11.67 -16.45
C ALA A 60 6.16 -10.45 -17.39
N ARG A 61 5.17 -10.33 -18.29
CA ARG A 61 5.03 -9.16 -19.18
C ARG A 61 4.83 -7.88 -18.38
N LEU A 62 3.91 -7.90 -17.40
CA LEU A 62 3.62 -6.74 -16.57
C LEU A 62 4.84 -6.32 -15.73
N GLN A 63 5.55 -7.29 -15.16
CA GLN A 63 6.77 -7.04 -14.40
C GLN A 63 7.83 -6.36 -15.27
N HIS A 64 8.03 -6.83 -16.49
CA HIS A 64 8.97 -6.22 -17.43
C HIS A 64 8.57 -4.77 -17.79
N GLU A 65 7.28 -4.53 -18.02
CA GLU A 65 6.75 -3.20 -18.32
C GLU A 65 6.94 -2.23 -17.13
N MET A 66 6.62 -2.68 -15.92
CA MET A 66 6.85 -1.89 -14.69
C MET A 66 8.34 -1.57 -14.49
N MET A 67 9.22 -2.56 -14.69
CA MET A 67 10.66 -2.36 -14.55
C MET A 67 11.21 -1.35 -15.57
N ALA A 68 10.72 -1.41 -16.82
CA ALA A 68 11.12 -0.45 -17.85
C ALA A 68 10.70 0.99 -17.49
N ILE A 69 9.48 1.16 -16.97
CA ILE A 69 8.98 2.47 -16.50
C ILE A 69 9.84 2.97 -15.34
N GLN A 70 10.11 2.12 -14.35
CA GLN A 70 10.96 2.48 -13.21
C GLN A 70 12.37 2.88 -13.63
N ASN A 71 13.01 2.13 -14.52
CA ASN A 71 14.34 2.45 -15.03
C ASN A 71 14.34 3.79 -15.76
N THR A 72 13.35 4.05 -16.62
CA THR A 72 13.25 5.33 -17.34
C THR A 72 13.13 6.50 -16.37
N ARG A 73 12.26 6.39 -15.37
CA ARG A 73 12.09 7.42 -14.33
C ARG A 73 13.35 7.61 -13.49
N HIS A 74 14.05 6.52 -13.17
CA HIS A 74 15.29 6.59 -12.42
C HIS A 74 16.36 7.38 -13.18
N GLU A 75 16.55 7.08 -14.47
CA GLU A 75 17.52 7.77 -15.33
C GLU A 75 17.18 9.27 -15.50
N GLU A 76 15.89 9.61 -15.65
CA GLU A 76 15.42 11.01 -15.68
C GLU A 76 15.80 11.75 -14.40
N ILE A 77 15.54 11.15 -13.23
CA ILE A 77 15.87 11.73 -11.93
C ILE A 77 17.39 11.90 -11.78
N CYS A 78 18.17 10.88 -12.10
CA CYS A 78 19.63 10.94 -12.04
C CYS A 78 20.19 12.05 -12.93
N THR A 79 19.63 12.22 -14.13
CA THR A 79 20.01 13.30 -15.04
C THR A 79 19.70 14.68 -14.45
N HIS A 80 18.51 14.86 -13.86
CA HIS A 80 18.13 16.11 -13.21
C HIS A 80 19.01 16.43 -11.99
N LEU A 81 19.31 15.44 -11.15
CA LEU A 81 20.20 15.61 -10.00
C LEU A 81 21.59 16.03 -10.44
N LYS A 82 22.16 15.39 -11.46
CA LYS A 82 23.46 15.76 -12.00
C LYS A 82 23.47 17.19 -12.55
N SER A 83 22.43 17.58 -13.28
CA SER A 83 22.31 18.96 -13.78
C SER A 83 22.22 20.00 -12.65
N LEU A 84 21.56 19.67 -11.54
CA LEU A 84 21.54 20.55 -10.36
C LEU A 84 22.92 20.64 -9.71
N ASP A 85 23.61 19.52 -9.54
CA ASP A 85 24.97 19.45 -8.99
C ASP A 85 25.97 20.30 -9.80
N ASP A 86 25.94 20.17 -11.12
CA ASP A 86 26.77 20.97 -12.03
C ASP A 86 26.47 22.48 -11.89
N ARG A 87 25.20 22.85 -11.73
CA ARG A 87 24.79 24.25 -11.55
C ARG A 87 25.21 24.81 -10.20
N ILE A 88 25.07 24.03 -9.12
CA ILE A 88 25.49 24.43 -7.78
C ILE A 88 27.00 24.61 -7.75
N SER A 89 27.76 23.61 -8.24
CA SER A 89 29.22 23.69 -8.37
C SER A 89 29.67 24.90 -9.20
N GLY A 90 28.92 25.22 -10.27
CA GLY A 90 29.16 26.37 -11.10
C GLY A 90 28.88 27.71 -10.40
N LEU A 91 27.94 27.76 -9.46
CA LEU A 91 27.66 28.94 -8.64
C LEU A 91 28.69 29.10 -7.52
N GLU A 92 29.00 28.03 -6.79
CA GLU A 92 30.01 28.03 -5.71
C GLU A 92 31.34 28.58 -6.23
N ARG A 93 31.81 28.08 -7.38
CA ARG A 93 33.03 28.58 -8.03
C ARG A 93 33.00 30.07 -8.34
N ARG A 94 31.84 30.62 -8.73
CA ARG A 94 31.70 32.06 -9.03
C ARG A 94 31.77 32.89 -7.76
N PHE A 95 31.10 32.47 -6.69
CA PHE A 95 31.19 33.13 -5.40
C PHE A 95 32.62 33.12 -4.86
N ASP A 96 33.31 31.98 -4.92
CA ASP A 96 34.71 31.89 -4.50
C ASP A 96 35.64 32.78 -5.34
N SER A 97 35.30 33.00 -6.63
CA SER A 97 36.09 33.84 -7.54
C SER A 97 35.81 35.35 -7.35
N ASP A 98 34.57 35.73 -7.09
CA ASP A 98 34.18 37.13 -6.85
C ASP A 98 34.76 37.66 -5.52
N ASP A 99 34.86 36.82 -4.47
CA ASP A 99 35.54 37.17 -3.21
C ASP A 99 37.07 37.37 -3.37
N SER A 100 37.64 36.90 -4.49
CA SER A 100 39.08 37.01 -4.77
C SER A 100 39.48 38.33 -5.45
N ASP A 101 38.55 39.00 -6.15
CA ASP A 101 38.84 40.18 -6.98
C ASP A 101 38.86 41.49 -6.17
N ASP A 102 38.24 41.51 -4.98
CA ASP A 102 38.22 42.67 -4.06
C ASP A 102 39.47 42.75 -3.15
N SER A 103 40.45 41.86 -3.31
CA SER A 103 41.66 41.80 -2.46
C SER A 103 42.92 42.45 -3.07
N ASP A 104 42.86 42.90 -4.33
CA ASP A 104 44.02 43.40 -5.10
C ASP A 104 43.98 44.92 -5.38
N GLU A 105 43.44 45.73 -4.47
CA GLU A 105 43.57 47.19 -4.52
C GLU A 105 44.17 47.75 -3.21
N PHE A 106 45.50 47.79 -3.14
CA PHE A 106 46.31 48.55 -2.17
C PHE A 106 47.29 49.48 -2.89
#